data_AF-A0A2N5FE24-F1
#
_entry.id   AF-A0A2N5FE24-F1
#
_cell.length_a   1.000
_cell.length_b   1.000
_cell.length_c   1.000
_cell.angle_alpha   90.00
_cell.angle_beta   90.00
_cell.angle_gamma   90.00
#
_symmetry.space_group_name_H-M   'P 1'
#
loop_
_entity.id
_entity.type
_entity.pdbx_description
1 polymer ?
#
loop_
_entity_poly.entity_id
_entity_poly.type
_entity_poly.pdbx_seq_one_letter_code
_entity_poly.pdbx_strand_id
1 'polypeptide(L)' 'MSPALLKMWIALASMGFMFVAIISIYFSRYKMKGFLKVIFASIAYFFMILAGLMIIFVVFSGPVNE' A
#
# COMPACT_ATOMS: atom_id res chain seq x y z
N MET A 1 -0.64 17.31 -16.62
CA MET A 1 0.51 16.63 -16.01
C MET A 1 1.10 15.69 -17.04
N SER A 2 2.43 15.57 -17.15
CA SER A 2 3.00 14.54 -18.02
C SER A 2 2.59 13.16 -17.47
N PRO A 3 2.31 12.18 -18.34
CA PRO A 3 1.96 10.83 -17.90
C PRO A 3 3.05 10.23 -16.99
N ALA A 4 4.31 10.64 -17.16
CA ALA A 4 5.44 10.26 -16.31
C ALA A 4 5.27 10.73 -14.86
N LEU A 5 4.91 12.01 -14.69
CA LEU A 5 4.72 12.61 -13.37
C LEU A 5 3.55 11.93 -12.63
N LEU A 6 2.48 11.61 -13.36
CA LEU A 6 1.30 10.95 -12.79
C LEU A 6 1.59 9.53 -12.29
N LYS A 7 2.38 8.74 -13.04
CA LYS A 7 2.86 7.42 -12.58
C LYS A 7 3.76 7.52 -11.35
N MET A 8 4.58 8.57 -11.24
CA MET A 8 5.45 8.78 -10.08
C MET A 8 4.63 9.06 -8.81
N TRP A 9 3.58 9.89 -8.90
CA TRP A 9 2.67 10.13 -7.78
C TRP A 9 1.92 8.88 -7.34
N ILE A 10 1.54 8.00 -8.27
CA ILE A 10 0.93 6.70 -7.94
C ILE A 10 1.95 5.80 -7.22
N ALA A 11 3.22 5.78 -7.65
CA ALA A 11 4.27 5.04 -6.96
C ALA A 11 4.51 5.59 -5.54
N LEU A 12 4.54 6.91 -5.37
CA LEU A 12 4.67 7.57 -4.06
C LEU A 12 3.49 7.23 -3.14
N ALA A 13 2.26 7.27 -3.67
CA ALA A 13 1.07 6.86 -2.93
C ALA A 13 1.17 5.39 -2.51
N SER A 14 1.63 4.50 -3.39
CA SER A 14 1.81 3.07 -3.10
C SER A 14 2.78 2.82 -1.96
N MET A 15 3.91 3.54 -1.94
CA MET A 15 4.88 3.48 -0.84
C MET A 15 4.27 3.98 0.48
N GLY A 16 3.47 5.05 0.44
CA GLY A 16 2.69 5.53 1.59
C GLY A 16 1.71 4.50 2.12
N PHE A 17 0.97 3.82 1.23
CA PHE A 17 0.06 2.73 1.60
C PHE A 17 0.78 1.56 2.27
N MET A 18 1.98 1.18 1.80
CA MET A 18 2.80 0.15 2.46
C MET A 18 3.26 0.56 3.85
N PHE A 19 3.64 1.83 4.05
CA PHE A 19 4.03 2.34 5.35
C PHE A 19 2.89 2.25 6.38
N VAL A 20 1.67 2.67 5.99
CA VAL A 20 0.47 2.55 6.83
C VAL A 20 0.12 1.09 7.13
N ALA A 21 0.29 0.20 6.16
CA ALA A 21 0.09 -1.24 6.34
C ALA A 21 1.05 -1.79 7.40
N ILE A 22 2.35 -1.49 7.31
CA ILE A 22 3.36 -1.97 8.26
C ILE A 22 3.08 -1.47 9.68
N ILE A 23 2.73 -0.19 9.86
CA ILE A 23 2.37 0.36 11.17
C ILE A 23 1.14 -0.37 11.74
N SER A 24 0.13 -0.62 10.90
CA SER A 24 -1.08 -1.35 11.30
C SER A 24 -0.80 -2.80 11.68
N ILE A 25 0.09 -3.49 10.95
CA ILE A 25 0.56 -4.85 11.30
C ILE A 25 1.33 -4.82 12.62
N TYR A 26 2.21 -3.84 12.80
CA TYR A 26 2.99 -3.70 14.01
C TYR A 26 2.09 -3.50 15.24
N PHE A 27 1.10 -2.60 15.16
CA PHE A 27 0.11 -2.42 16.22
C PHE A 27 -0.73 -3.69 16.48
N SER A 28 -1.18 -4.37 15.43
CA SER A 28 -1.94 -5.63 15.53
C SER A 28 -1.13 -6.74 16.21
N ARG A 29 0.17 -6.86 15.91
CA ARG A 29 1.01 -7.95 16.46
C ARG A 29 1.54 -7.70 17.86
N TYR A 30 1.92 -6.46 18.18
CA TYR A 30 2.65 -6.18 19.43
C TYR A 30 1.77 -5.64 20.56
N LYS A 31 0.64 -4.99 20.28
CA LYS A 31 -0.13 -4.28 21.32
C LYS A 31 -1.53 -4.83 21.57
N MET A 32 -2.10 -5.64 20.67
CA MET A 32 -3.50 -6.07 20.74
C MET A 32 -3.66 -7.59 20.89
N LYS A 33 -4.37 -8.03 21.95
CA LYS A 33 -4.79 -9.42 22.16
C LYS A 33 -6.32 -9.49 22.04
N GLY A 34 -6.86 -10.46 21.28
CA GLY A 34 -8.31 -10.67 21.11
C GLY A 34 -8.89 -10.14 19.78
N PHE A 35 -10.19 -9.81 19.76
CA PHE A 35 -10.97 -9.48 18.55
C PHE A 35 -10.46 -8.25 17.78
N LEU A 36 -9.94 -7.23 18.48
CA LEU A 36 -9.36 -6.04 17.83
C LEU A 36 -8.13 -6.37 16.97
N LYS A 37 -7.37 -7.41 17.31
CA LYS A 37 -6.23 -7.86 16.50
C LYS A 37 -6.69 -8.27 15.10
N VAL A 38 -7.83 -8.96 15.01
CA VAL A 38 -8.39 -9.46 13.76
C VAL A 38 -8.83 -8.30 12.86
N ILE A 39 -9.52 -7.31 13.42
CA ILE A 39 -9.96 -6.12 12.67
C ILE A 39 -8.77 -5.36 12.09
N PHE A 40 -7.77 -5.04 12.93
CA PHE A 40 -6.57 -4.33 12.47
C PHE A 40 -5.72 -5.16 11.50
N ALA A 41 -5.66 -6.49 11.68
CA ALA A 41 -4.99 -7.38 10.73
C ALA A 41 -5.71 -7.38 9.37
N SER A 42 -7.04 -7.44 9.35
CA SER A 42 -7.83 -7.41 8.11
C SER A 42 -7.65 -6.09 7.36
N ILE A 43 -7.67 -4.95 8.06
CA ILE A 43 -7.41 -3.63 7.46
C ILE A 43 -5.99 -3.57 6.90
N ALA A 44 -5.01 -4.09 7.62
CA ALA A 44 -3.63 -4.08 7.17
C ALA A 44 -3.41 -4.96 5.92
N TYR A 45 -4.04 -6.14 5.87
CA TYR A 45 -4.02 -6.99 4.68
C TYR A 45 -4.70 -6.33 3.49
N PHE A 46 -5.82 -5.64 3.71
CA PHE A 46 -6.49 -4.88 2.66
C PHE A 46 -5.59 -3.78 2.08
N PHE A 47 -4.90 -3.02 2.95
CA PHE A 47 -3.91 -2.02 2.53
C PHE A 47 -2.72 -2.63 1.78
N MET A 48 -2.23 -3.81 2.21
CA MET A 48 -1.17 -4.53 1.50
C MET A 48 -1.59 -4.96 0.09
N ILE A 49 -2.80 -5.49 -0.05
CA ILE A 49 -3.34 -5.93 -1.35
C ILE A 49 -3.50 -4.73 -2.29
N LEU A 50 -4.07 -3.62 -1.79
CA LEU A 50 -4.21 -2.38 -2.55
C LEU A 50 -2.85 -1.83 -3.02
N ALA A 51 -1.85 -1.79 -2.13
CA ALA A 51 -0.51 -1.36 -2.48
C ALA A 51 0.13 -2.28 -3.54
N GLY A 52 -0.04 -3.59 -3.40
CA GLY A 52 0.42 -4.57 -4.39
C GLY A 52 -0.22 -4.37 -5.77
N LEU A 53 -1.55 -4.16 -5.81
CA LEU A 53 -2.28 -3.85 -7.05
C LEU A 53 -1.81 -2.54 -7.70
N MET A 54 -1.56 -1.50 -6.90
CA MET A 54 -1.05 -0.22 -7.39
C MET A 54 0.36 -0.36 -7.98
N ILE A 55 1.26 -1.13 -7.33
CA ILE A 55 2.60 -1.40 -7.86
C ILE A 55 2.54 -2.19 -9.17
N ILE A 56 1.69 -3.22 -9.25
CA ILE A 56 1.46 -3.98 -10.49
C ILE A 56 1.00 -3.03 -11.61
N PHE A 57 0.02 -2.17 -11.34
CA PHE A 57 -0.45 -1.19 -12.31
C PHE A 57 0.68 -0.27 -12.80
N VAL A 58 1.52 0.24 -11.89
CA VAL A 58 2.65 1.12 -12.23
C VAL A 58 3.71 0.37 -13.06
N VAL A 59 4.08 -0.85 -12.66
CA VAL A 59 5.14 -1.64 -13.33
C VAL A 59 4.71 -2.08 -14.72
N PHE A 60 3.50 -2.61 -14.88
CA PHE A 60 2.98 -3.05 -16.17
C PHE A 60 2.63 -1.90 -17.10
N SER A 61 2.38 -0.69 -16.57
CA SER A 61 2.17 0.48 -17.41
C SER A 61 3.44 0.93 -18.17
N GLY A 62 4.60 0.31 -17.92
CA GLY A 62 5.85 0.55 -18.62
C GLY A 62 6.41 1.97 -18.40
N PRO A 63 7.68 2.22 -18.79
CA PRO A 63 8.20 3.58 -18.82
C PRO A 63 7.31 4.44 -19.71
N VAL A 64 6.94 5.63 -19.22
CA VAL A 64 6.26 6.61 -20.07
C VAL A 64 7.31 7.10 -21.04
N ASN A 65 7.18 6.71 -22.31
CA ASN A 65 7.91 7.38 -23.37
C ASN A 65 7.40 8.83 -23.42
N GLU A 66 8.34 9.77 -23.37
CA GLU A 66 8.14 11.22 -23.22
C GLU A 66 7.02 11.80 -24.10
#